data_AF-A0AAU1K2D6-F1
#
_entry.id   AF-A0AAU1K2D6-F1
#
_cell.length_a   1.000
_cell.length_b   1.000
_cell.length_c   1.000
_cell.angle_alpha   90.00
_cell.angle_beta   90.00
_cell.angle_gamma   90.00
#
_symmetry.space_group_name_H-M   'P 1'
#
loop_
_entity.id
_entity.type
_entity.pdbx_description
1 polymer ?
#
loop_
_entity_poly.entity_id
_entity_poly.type
_entity_poly.pdbx_seq_one_letter_code
_entity_poly.pdbx_strand_id
1 'polypeptide(L)'
;MTDDDMLFRFGDEPEEQPAAVQPAAAWQIEQLRTALDNLGVTEMSERQMVVEEIIGHSITALKDLTYDKVRPLLEGLHARKAASPSSSSSAWDERDEDTWIDRL
;
A
#
# COMPACT_ATOMS: atom_id res chain seq x y z
N MET A 1 13.71 -6.93 -53.28
CA MET A 1 12.26 -6.92 -53.05
C MET A 1 12.09 -7.61 -51.72
N THR A 2 11.75 -6.80 -50.73
CA THR A 2 12.24 -6.84 -49.36
C THR A 2 11.00 -6.89 -48.49
N ASP A 3 10.53 -8.07 -48.11
CA ASP A 3 9.24 -8.18 -47.42
C ASP A 3 9.20 -9.34 -46.40
N ASP A 4 10.35 -9.78 -45.86
CA ASP A 4 10.39 -10.86 -44.85
C ASP A 4 11.22 -10.53 -43.59
N ASP A 5 11.66 -9.29 -43.41
CA ASP A 5 12.49 -8.87 -42.26
C ASP A 5 11.79 -7.85 -41.33
N MET A 6 10.47 -7.67 -41.46
CA MET A 6 9.72 -6.70 -40.65
C MET A 6 8.78 -7.32 -39.60
N LEU A 7 8.66 -8.65 -39.54
CA LEU A 7 7.73 -9.33 -38.63
C LEU A 7 8.33 -9.64 -37.24
N PHE A 8 9.63 -9.38 -37.04
CA PHE A 8 10.33 -9.51 -35.76
C PHE A 8 10.66 -8.17 -35.09
N ARG A 9 9.89 -7.11 -35.35
CA ARG A 9 9.93 -5.92 -34.47
C ARG A 9 9.15 -6.23 -33.19
N PHE A 10 9.68 -7.16 -32.40
CA PHE A 10 9.46 -7.22 -30.95
C PHE A 10 10.08 -5.96 -30.36
N GLY A 11 9.35 -4.86 -30.45
CA GLY A 11 9.72 -3.56 -29.92
C GLY A 11 8.48 -2.73 -29.61
N ASP A 12 7.34 -3.40 -29.39
CA ASP A 12 6.27 -2.85 -28.57
C ASP A 12 6.54 -3.37 -27.16
N GLU A 13 7.66 -2.92 -26.58
CA GLU A 13 7.76 -2.85 -25.13
C GLU A 13 6.65 -1.87 -24.78
N PRO A 14 5.58 -2.28 -24.07
CA PRO A 14 4.51 -1.37 -23.74
C PRO A 14 5.19 -0.20 -23.04
N GLU A 15 5.17 0.98 -23.67
CA GLU A 15 5.66 2.19 -23.03
C GLU A 15 4.96 2.21 -21.68
N GLU A 16 5.70 1.97 -20.59
CA GLU A 16 5.22 2.06 -19.23
C GLU A 16 4.77 3.51 -19.05
N GLN A 17 3.54 3.80 -19.47
CA GLN A 17 2.90 5.07 -19.23
C GLN A 17 3.05 5.28 -17.73
N PRO A 18 3.70 6.37 -17.28
CA PRO A 18 3.91 6.59 -15.87
C PRO A 18 2.53 6.54 -15.24
N ALA A 19 2.29 5.51 -14.42
CA ALA A 19 1.00 5.26 -13.82
C ALA A 19 0.53 6.58 -13.24
N ALA A 20 -0.57 7.11 -13.78
CA ALA A 20 -1.03 8.44 -13.42
C ALA A 20 -1.04 8.54 -11.89
N VAL A 21 -0.28 9.51 -11.36
CA VAL A 21 -0.08 9.66 -9.93
C VAL A 21 -1.41 10.13 -9.33
N GLN A 22 -2.27 9.17 -9.02
CA GLN A 22 -3.60 9.44 -8.49
C GLN A 22 -3.49 9.71 -6.99
N PRO A 23 -4.10 10.79 -6.49
CA PRO A 23 -4.14 11.05 -5.05
C PRO A 23 -4.87 9.91 -4.35
N ALA A 24 -4.45 9.60 -3.13
CA ALA A 24 -5.16 8.65 -2.29
C ALA A 24 -6.58 9.14 -2.02
N ALA A 25 -7.55 8.22 -2.05
CA ALA A 25 -8.92 8.53 -1.72
C ALA A 25 -9.08 8.82 -0.21
N ALA A 26 -10.09 9.60 0.17
CA ALA A 26 -10.31 9.97 1.57
C ALA A 26 -10.43 8.74 2.50
N TRP A 27 -11.16 7.71 2.08
CA TRP A 27 -11.31 6.46 2.85
C TRP A 27 -9.99 5.71 3.03
N GLN A 28 -9.03 5.84 2.10
CA GLN A 28 -7.69 5.27 2.23
C GLN A 28 -6.87 6.00 3.30
N ILE A 29 -7.00 7.33 3.34
CA ILE A 29 -6.36 8.14 4.39
C ILE A 29 -6.96 7.81 5.76
N GLU A 30 -8.26 7.56 5.84
CA GLU A 30 -8.90 7.11 7.08
C GLU A 30 -8.37 5.75 7.54
N GLN A 31 -8.23 4.77 6.64
CA GLN A 31 -7.61 3.49 6.97
C GLN A 31 -6.17 3.62 7.49
N LEU A 32 -5.35 4.48 6.86
CA LEU A 32 -4.00 4.75 7.34
C LEU A 32 -4.00 5.34 8.76
N ARG A 33 -4.92 6.26 9.04
CA ARG A 33 -5.09 6.82 10.39
C ARG A 33 -5.46 5.75 11.40
N THR A 34 -6.41 4.88 11.09
CA THR A 34 -6.80 3.76 11.94
C THR A 34 -5.65 2.79 12.17
N ALA A 35 -4.86 2.46 11.13
CA ALA A 35 -3.70 1.58 11.26
C ALA A 35 -2.62 2.18 12.17
N LEU A 36 -2.35 3.49 12.05
CA LEU A 36 -1.43 4.21 12.95
C LEU A 36 -1.95 4.27 14.38
N ASP A 37 -3.25 4.49 14.57
CA ASP A 37 -3.89 4.49 15.88
C ASP A 37 -3.79 3.12 16.57
N ASN A 38 -4.01 2.04 15.81
CA ASN A 38 -3.85 0.65 16.27
C ASN A 38 -2.41 0.29 16.64
N LEU A 39 -1.42 1.03 16.14
CA LEU A 39 -0.02 0.91 16.56
C LEU A 39 0.29 1.69 17.84
N GLY A 40 -0.68 2.43 18.39
CA GLY A 40 -0.49 3.33 19.52
C GLY A 40 0.22 4.64 19.15
N VAL A 41 0.42 4.90 17.86
CA VAL A 41 1.08 6.11 17.37
C VAL A 41 0.04 7.23 17.32
N THR A 42 -0.08 7.99 18.41
CA THR A 42 -1.07 9.08 18.54
C THR A 42 -0.48 10.44 18.22
N GLU A 43 0.84 10.61 18.41
CA GLU A 43 1.55 11.86 18.16
C GLU A 43 1.71 12.14 16.67
N MET A 44 1.36 13.35 16.23
CA MET A 44 1.40 13.72 14.80
C MET A 44 2.81 13.61 14.20
N SER A 45 3.83 14.03 14.95
CA SER A 45 5.23 13.95 14.53
C SER A 45 5.68 12.49 14.37
N GLU A 46 5.23 11.62 15.28
CA GLU A 46 5.56 10.19 15.24
C GLU A 46 4.84 9.50 14.06
N ARG A 47 3.57 9.83 13.83
CA ARG A 47 2.81 9.37 12.64
C ARG A 47 3.54 9.71 11.35
N GLN A 48 4.01 10.95 11.24
CA GLN A 48 4.77 11.40 10.07
C GLN A 48 6.07 10.60 9.93
N MET A 49 6.87 10.49 10.99
CA MET A 49 8.13 9.72 10.96
C MET A 49 7.92 8.27 10.52
N VAL A 50 6.90 7.58 11.06
CA VAL A 50 6.59 6.19 10.71
C VAL A 50 6.24 6.07 9.22
N VAL A 51 5.47 7.01 8.69
CA VAL A 51 5.07 6.99 7.28
C VAL A 51 6.27 7.29 6.37
N GLU A 52 7.08 8.29 6.71
CA GLU A 52 8.29 8.67 5.96
C GLU A 52 9.32 7.53 5.93
N GLU A 53 9.46 6.78 7.02
CA GLU A 53 10.34 5.61 7.11
C GLU A 53 9.94 4.50 6.13
N ILE A 54 8.63 4.27 5.95
CA ILE A 54 8.12 3.21 5.07
C ILE A 54 8.19 3.61 3.59
N ILE A 55 7.88 4.87 3.25
CA ILE A 55 7.91 5.34 1.86
C ILE A 55 9.28 5.84 1.40
N GLY A 56 10.21 6.10 2.33
CA GLY A 56 11.55 6.60 2.03
C GLY A 56 11.60 8.07 1.58
N HIS A 57 10.53 8.83 1.77
CA HIS A 57 10.41 10.23 1.34
C HIS A 57 9.63 11.05 2.37
N SER A 58 10.02 12.31 2.56
CA SER A 58 9.32 13.21 3.46
C SER A 58 7.96 13.62 2.92
N ILE A 59 6.95 13.67 3.79
CA ILE A 59 5.59 14.08 3.45
C ILE A 59 5.12 15.23 4.32
N THR A 60 4.44 16.21 3.74
CA THR A 60 3.85 17.31 4.52
C THR A 60 2.55 16.90 5.21
N ALA A 61 1.78 16.00 4.60
CA ALA A 61 0.53 15.49 5.15
C ALA A 61 0.17 14.13 4.53
N LEU A 62 -0.61 13.31 5.25
CA LEU A 62 -1.10 12.03 4.72
C LEU A 62 -1.93 12.20 3.44
N LYS A 63 -2.62 13.32 3.27
CA LYS A 63 -3.42 13.63 2.06
C LYS A 63 -2.58 13.82 0.79
N ASP A 64 -1.27 14.06 0.92
CA ASP A 64 -0.33 14.14 -0.20
C ASP A 64 0.11 12.74 -0.68
N LEU A 65 -0.31 11.68 0.02
CA LEU A 65 -0.07 10.31 -0.42
C LEU A 65 -0.86 9.98 -1.68
N THR A 66 -0.24 9.15 -2.50
CA THR A 66 -0.80 8.69 -3.76
C THR A 66 -1.34 7.27 -3.58
N TYR A 67 -2.30 6.89 -4.41
CA TYR A 67 -2.96 5.58 -4.33
C TYR A 67 -1.96 4.42 -4.29
N ASP A 68 -0.90 4.49 -5.11
CA ASP A 68 0.19 3.52 -5.18
C ASP A 68 0.95 3.37 -3.84
N LYS A 69 1.07 4.45 -3.06
CA LYS A 69 1.82 4.44 -1.80
C LYS A 69 1.00 4.01 -0.60
N VAL A 70 -0.34 4.10 -0.66
CA VAL A 70 -1.22 3.70 0.45
C VAL A 70 -1.07 2.22 0.78
N ARG A 71 -1.10 1.36 -0.24
CA ARG A 71 -1.06 -0.09 -0.05
C ARG A 71 0.22 -0.58 0.63
N PRO A 72 1.43 -0.26 0.13
CA PRO A 72 2.67 -0.67 0.79
C PRO A 72 2.82 -0.05 2.18
N LEU A 73 2.25 1.16 2.40
CA LEU A 73 2.19 1.75 3.73
C LEU A 73 1.37 0.90 4.70
N LEU A 74 0.15 0.52 4.33
CA LEU A 74 -0.71 -0.32 5.17
C LEU A 74 -0.04 -1.67 5.48
N GLU A 75 0.59 -2.29 4.47
CA GLU A 75 1.34 -3.55 4.66
C GLU A 75 2.51 -3.38 5.64
N GLY A 76 3.28 -2.29 5.52
CA GLY A 76 4.36 -1.97 6.44
C GLY A 76 3.89 -1.71 7.87
N LEU A 77 2.78 -1.00 8.04
CA LEU A 77 2.18 -0.74 9.36
C LEU A 77 1.68 -2.04 10.00
N HIS A 78 1.03 -2.92 9.24
CA HIS A 78 0.60 -4.23 9.74
C HIS A 78 1.78 -5.13 10.12
N ALA A 79 2.84 -5.14 9.31
CA ALA A 79 4.06 -5.89 9.63
C ALA A 79 4.73 -5.37 10.91
N ARG A 80 4.80 -4.04 11.11
CA ARG A 80 5.30 -3.43 12.35
C ARG A 80 4.45 -3.81 13.55
N LYS A 81 3.11 -3.85 13.41
CA LYS A 81 2.21 -4.30 14.48
C LYS A 81 2.50 -5.76 14.87
N ALA A 82 2.65 -6.63 13.87
CA ALA A 82 2.95 -8.04 14.10
C ALA A 82 4.32 -8.29 14.77
N ALA A 83 5.29 -7.40 14.54
CA ALA A 83 6.63 -7.49 15.13
C ALA A 83 6.70 -6.97 16.58
N SER A 84 5.72 -6.20 17.05
CA SER A 84 5.71 -5.67 18.42
C SER A 84 5.22 -6.72 19.44
N PRO A 85 6.04 -7.12 20.43
CA PRO A 85 5.72 -8.21 21.35
C PRO A 85 4.69 -7.87 22.43
N SER A 86 4.10 -6.67 22.42
CA SER A 86 3.36 -6.11 23.56
C SER A 86 1.86 -5.93 23.36
N SER A 87 1.25 -6.49 22.31
CA SER A 87 -0.21 -6.46 22.16
C SER A 87 -0.70 -7.72 21.46
N SER A 88 -1.16 -8.65 22.29
CA SER A 88 -1.96 -9.81 21.95
C SER A 88 -3.18 -9.42 21.11
N SER A 89 -3.01 -9.35 19.79
CA SER A 89 -4.03 -9.77 18.84
C SER A 89 -3.36 -9.92 17.49
N SER A 90 -3.07 -11.17 17.17
CA SER A 90 -2.71 -11.66 15.85
C SER A 90 -3.49 -10.90 14.78
N ALA A 91 -2.82 -10.03 14.02
CA ALA A 91 -3.46 -9.25 12.94
C ALA A 91 -3.85 -10.10 11.70
N TRP A 92 -3.90 -11.42 11.89
CA TRP A 92 -4.41 -12.44 10.97
C TRP A 92 -5.61 -13.22 11.56
N ASP A 93 -5.98 -12.95 12.82
CA ASP A 93 -6.97 -13.70 13.61
C ASP A 93 -8.34 -13.01 13.69
N GLU A 94 -8.59 -12.04 12.81
CA GLU A 94 -9.94 -11.53 12.55
C GLU A 94 -10.39 -11.86 11.11
N ARG A 95 -9.97 -13.03 10.58
CA ARG A 95 -10.73 -13.70 9.51
C ARG A 95 -12.01 -14.28 10.11
N ASP A 96 -12.93 -13.40 10.51
CA ASP A 96 -14.34 -13.72 10.56
C ASP A 96 -14.98 -13.22 9.26
N GLU A 97 -14.67 -13.95 8.18
CA GLU A 97 -15.62 -14.13 7.08
C GLU A 97 -15.67 -15.64 6.82
N ASP A 98 -16.49 -16.29 7.65
CA ASP A 98 -17.26 -17.46 7.28
C ASP A 98 -17.94 -17.22 5.91
N THR A 99 -18.06 -18.30 5.12
CA THR A 99 -18.79 -18.42 3.84
C THR A 99 -18.15 -17.91 2.53
N TRP A 100 -17.67 -18.86 1.70
CA TRP A 100 -18.18 -19.07 0.32
C TRP A 100 -17.61 -20.32 -0.39
N ILE A 101 -16.55 -20.95 0.13
CA ILE A 101 -16.00 -22.20 -0.42
C ILE A 101 -16.59 -23.39 0.35
N ASP A 102 -17.85 -23.73 0.06
CA ASP A 102 -18.31 -25.13 -0.01
C ASP A 102 -19.65 -25.18 -0.75
N ARG A 103 -19.57 -25.05 -2.07
CA ARG A 103 -20.64 -25.48 -2.97
C ARG A 103 -20.00 -26.17 -4.16
N LEU A 104 -19.64 -27.43 -3.97
CA LEU A 104 -19.44 -28.39 -5.05
C LEU A 104 -20.27 -29.64 -4.77
#